data_AF-A0A6B3EHT0-F1
#
_entry.id   AF-A0A6B3EHT0-F1
#
_cell.length_a   1.000
_cell.length_b   1.000
_cell.length_c   1.000
_cell.angle_alpha   90.00
_cell.angle_beta   90.00
_cell.angle_gamma   90.00
#
_symmetry.space_group_name_H-M   'P 1'
#
loop_
_entity.id
_entity.type
_entity.pdbx_description
1 polymer ?
#
loop_
_entity_poly.entity_id
_entity_poly.type
_entity_poly.pdbx_seq_one_letter_code
_entity_poly.pdbx_strand_id
1 'polypeptide(L)' 'LTDNTSATEGPLTQDELPVGKAVKAVQYTLTSADRAKAPSGWVLQGSTDGTSWRDLDKRGGESFAYDQQTRVFSVARPG' A
#
# COMPACT_ATOMS: atom_id res chain seq x y z
N LEU A 1 -16.36 -22.32 2.93
CA LEU A 1 -16.56 -21.54 1.69
C LEU A 1 -16.01 -20.16 1.99
N THR A 2 -14.72 -19.95 1.73
CA THR A 2 -14.02 -18.70 2.05
C THR A 2 -14.53 -17.65 1.08
N ASP A 3 -15.26 -16.68 1.61
CA ASP A 3 -15.77 -15.53 0.88
C ASP A 3 -14.59 -14.81 0.21
N ASN A 4 -14.61 -14.76 -1.11
CA ASN A 4 -13.69 -14.02 -1.95
C ASN A 4 -14.49 -12.96 -2.71
N THR A 5 -15.19 -12.12 -1.96
CA THR A 5 -15.84 -10.92 -2.49
C THR A 5 -15.00 -9.72 -2.08
N SER A 6 -14.49 -8.99 -3.07
CA SER A 6 -13.71 -7.76 -2.91
C SER A 6 -14.53 -6.56 -2.39
N ALA A 7 -15.43 -6.79 -1.43
CA ALA A 7 -16.32 -5.81 -0.82
C ALA A 7 -15.89 -5.38 0.59
N THR A 8 -14.81 -5.94 1.13
CA THR A 8 -14.25 -5.49 2.40
C THR A 8 -13.45 -4.22 2.19
N GLU A 9 -14.11 -3.07 2.34
CA GLU A 9 -13.44 -1.80 2.60
C GLU A 9 -13.24 -1.63 4.11
N GLY A 10 -12.04 -1.21 4.51
CA GLY A 10 -11.71 -0.89 5.89
C GLY A 10 -10.68 0.23 5.90
N PRO A 11 -10.69 1.12 6.91
CA PRO A 11 -9.64 2.11 7.04
C PRO A 11 -8.32 1.39 7.30
N LEU A 12 -7.39 1.43 6.35
CA LEU A 12 -6.01 1.03 6.59
C LEU A 12 -5.34 2.14 7.40
N THR A 13 -5.41 2.02 8.73
CA THR A 13 -4.75 2.98 9.63
C THR A 13 -3.27 2.65 9.79
N GLN A 14 -2.90 1.37 9.91
CA GLN A 14 -1.52 0.84 9.86
C GLN A 14 -1.58 -0.69 10.04
N ASP A 15 -1.18 -1.49 9.05
CA ASP A 15 -1.09 -2.95 9.16
C ASP A 15 0.30 -3.44 8.71
N GLU A 16 0.93 -4.29 9.52
CA GLU A 16 2.22 -4.88 9.19
C GLU A 16 2.03 -6.01 8.16
N LEU A 17 2.64 -5.86 6.98
CA LEU A 17 2.59 -6.88 5.95
C LEU A 17 3.53 -8.03 6.31
N PRO A 18 3.05 -9.29 6.37
CA PRO A 18 3.91 -10.42 6.71
C PRO A 18 4.91 -10.68 5.58
N VAL A 19 6.18 -10.34 5.83
CA VAL A 19 7.32 -10.69 4.96
C VAL A 19 8.07 -11.87 5.56
N GLY A 20 8.03 -13.03 4.88
CA GLY A 20 8.60 -14.28 5.43
C GLY A 20 10.14 -14.27 5.57
N LYS A 21 10.83 -13.38 4.85
CA LYS A 21 12.28 -13.10 4.96
C LYS A 21 12.52 -11.64 4.61
N ALA A 22 13.68 -11.09 5.03
CA ALA A 22 14.10 -9.77 4.59
C ALA A 22 14.16 -9.71 3.05
N VAL A 23 13.37 -8.85 2.46
CA VAL A 23 13.25 -8.66 1.01
C VAL A 23 13.29 -7.18 0.66
N LYS A 24 13.81 -6.86 -0.52
CA LYS A 24 13.83 -5.50 -1.04
C LYS A 24 12.46 -5.18 -1.65
N ALA A 25 11.73 -4.25 -1.03
CA ALA A 25 10.48 -3.74 -1.59
C ALA A 25 10.81 -2.85 -2.80
N VAL A 26 10.60 -3.39 -4.01
CA VAL A 26 10.85 -2.64 -5.26
C VAL A 26 9.58 -2.03 -5.85
N GLN A 27 8.42 -2.66 -5.59
CA GLN A 27 7.12 -2.22 -6.11
C GLN A 27 6.01 -2.56 -5.12
N TYR A 28 4.91 -1.81 -5.20
CA TYR A 28 3.66 -2.10 -4.52
C TYR A 28 2.47 -1.70 -5.40
N THR A 29 1.31 -2.27 -5.11
CA THR A 29 0.06 -1.93 -5.80
C THR A 29 -0.96 -1.37 -4.80
N LEU A 30 -1.69 -0.33 -5.19
CA LEU A 30 -2.84 0.18 -4.45
C LEU A 30 -4.08 -0.01 -5.31
N THR A 31 -5.14 -0.59 -4.73
CA THR A 31 -6.44 -0.74 -5.39
C THR A 31 -7.44 0.17 -4.71
N SER A 32 -8.02 1.09 -5.47
CA SER A 32 -9.10 1.96 -5.00
C SER A 32 -10.40 1.17 -4.88
N ALA A 33 -11.06 1.14 -3.73
CA ALA A 33 -12.43 0.61 -3.66
C ALA A 33 -13.42 1.59 -4.34
N ASP A 34 -13.42 2.84 -3.89
CA ASP A 34 -14.19 3.97 -4.42
C ASP A 34 -13.21 5.09 -4.78
N ARG A 35 -13.20 5.54 -6.03
CA ARG A 35 -12.23 6.53 -6.52
C ARG A 35 -12.35 7.88 -5.81
N ALA A 36 -13.55 8.23 -5.34
CA ALA A 36 -13.79 9.49 -4.63
C ALA A 36 -13.24 9.46 -3.19
N LYS A 37 -13.06 8.25 -2.63
CA LYS A 37 -12.52 8.03 -1.29
C LYS A 37 -11.07 7.53 -1.31
N ALA A 38 -10.52 7.23 -2.48
CA ALA A 38 -9.15 6.76 -2.61
C ALA A 38 -8.16 7.78 -2.03
N PRO A 39 -7.11 7.32 -1.33
CA PRO A 39 -6.14 8.23 -0.74
C PRO A 39 -5.38 8.96 -1.83
N SER A 40 -5.21 10.27 -1.66
CA SER A 40 -4.40 11.11 -2.55
C SER A 40 -2.94 11.19 -2.13
N GLY A 41 -2.58 10.65 -0.96
CA GLY A 41 -1.22 10.60 -0.48
C GLY A 41 -1.02 9.58 0.62
N TRP A 42 0.20 9.05 0.71
CA TRP A 42 0.61 8.06 1.70
C TRP A 42 2.13 8.02 1.85
N VAL A 43 2.59 7.41 2.94
CA VAL A 43 4.01 7.09 3.17
C VAL A 43 4.11 5.57 3.28
N LEU A 44 5.00 4.97 2.49
CA LEU A 44 5.38 3.58 2.64
C LEU A 44 6.61 3.52 3.54
N GLN A 45 6.50 2.83 4.67
CA GLN A 45 7.62 2.59 5.57
C GLN A 45 8.04 1.11 5.54
N GLY A 46 9.31 0.86 5.77
CA GLY A 46 9.86 -0.49 5.90
C GLY A 46 10.79 -0.60 7.10
N SER A 47 10.83 -1.78 7.68
CA SER A 47 11.68 -2.12 8.82
C SER A 47 12.30 -3.50 8.59
N THR A 48 13.53 -3.69 9.03
CA THR A 48 14.21 -4.99 9.05
C THR A 48 14.16 -5.67 10.41
N ASP A 49 13.73 -4.96 11.45
CA ASP A 49 13.74 -5.39 12.85
C ASP A 49 12.36 -5.25 13.54
N GLY A 50 11.33 -4.81 12.79
CA GLY A 50 9.97 -4.54 13.29
C GLY A 50 9.86 -3.33 14.23
N THR A 51 10.97 -2.69 14.59
CA THR A 51 11.01 -1.63 15.63
C THR A 51 11.51 -0.30 15.09
N SER A 52 12.46 -0.33 14.16
CA SER A 52 13.02 0.83 13.47
C SER A 52 12.43 0.92 12.07
N TRP A 53 11.58 1.91 11.83
CA TRP A 53 10.92 2.13 10.55
C TRP A 53 11.59 3.26 9.76
N ARG A 54 11.70 3.09 8.45
CA ARG A 54 12.25 4.08 7.52
C ARG A 54 11.29 4.32 6.38
N ASP A 55 11.16 5.57 5.97
CA ASP A 55 10.38 5.95 4.78
C ASP A 55 11.07 5.41 3.51
N LEU A 56 10.38 4.50 2.83
CA LEU A 56 10.79 3.93 1.55
C LEU A 56 10.16 4.67 0.37
N ASP A 57 8.96 5.20 0.53
CA ASP A 57 8.28 6.03 -0.46
C ASP A 57 7.35 7.04 0.20
N LYS A 58 7.16 8.19 -0.44
CA LYS A 58 6.19 9.21 -0.04
C LYS A 58 5.50 9.74 -1.28
N ARG A 59 4.19 9.57 -1.33
CA ARG A 59 3.34 9.96 -2.45
C ARG A 59 2.32 10.98 -2.01
N GLY A 60 1.98 11.89 -2.93
CA GLY A 60 0.97 12.92 -2.75
C GLY A 60 0.47 13.39 -4.10
N GLY A 61 -0.78 13.85 -4.17
CA GLY A 61 -1.43 14.25 -5.41
C GLY A 61 -1.83 13.08 -6.31
N GLU A 62 -1.86 11.87 -5.78
CA GLU A 62 -2.31 10.70 -6.53
C GLU A 62 -3.83 10.69 -6.68
N SER A 63 -4.32 10.18 -7.81
CA SER A 63 -5.75 10.03 -8.07
C SER A 63 -6.06 8.70 -8.76
N PHE A 64 -7.28 8.23 -8.60
CA PHE A 64 -7.77 7.01 -9.25
C PHE A 64 -8.87 7.42 -10.22
N ALA A 65 -8.75 6.98 -11.48
CA ALA A 65 -9.70 7.32 -12.54
C ALA A 65 -10.99 6.51 -12.42
N TYR A 66 -10.90 5.29 -11.86
CA TYR A 66 -12.02 4.35 -11.77
C TYR A 66 -12.11 3.73 -10.38
N ASP A 67 -13.33 3.34 -10.03
CA ASP A 67 -13.58 2.46 -8.88
C ASP A 67 -12.92 1.11 -9.16
N GLN A 68 -12.45 0.43 -8.12
CA GLN A 68 -11.70 -0.84 -8.23
C GLN A 68 -10.42 -0.77 -9.07
N GLN A 69 -9.88 0.44 -9.33
CA GLN A 69 -8.65 0.58 -10.10
C GLN A 69 -7.43 0.17 -9.28
N THR A 70 -6.67 -0.80 -9.80
CA THR A 70 -5.33 -1.14 -9.31
C THR A 70 -4.28 -0.29 -10.01
N ARG A 71 -3.46 0.42 -9.24
CA ARG A 71 -2.29 1.18 -9.73
C ARG A 71 -1.01 0.58 -9.15
N VAL A 72 0.02 0.48 -10.00
CA VAL A 72 1.34 -0.02 -9.62
C VAL A 72 2.27 1.17 -9.37
N PHE A 73 3.04 1.11 -8.30
CA PHE A 73 4.01 2.12 -7.90
C PHE A 73 5.36 1.47 -7.65
N SER A 74 6.43 2.12 -8.13
CA SER A 74 7.80 1.72 -7.80
C SER A 74 8.24 2.43 -6.53
N VAL A 75 8.92 1.70 -5.64
CA VAL A 75 9.41 2.25 -4.37
C VAL A 75 10.57 3.21 -4.65
N ALA A 76 10.49 4.44 -4.14
CA ALA A 76 11.48 5.47 -4.41
C ALA A 76 12.86 5.17 -3.79
N ARG A 77 12.88 4.56 -2.60
CA ARG A 77 14.09 4.17 -1.88
C ARG A 77 13.99 2.69 -1.49
N PRO A 78 14.21 1.77 -2.44
CA PRO A 78 14.17 0.36 -2.16
C PRO A 78 15.48 0.03 -1.43
N GLY A 79 15.38 -0.35 -0.16
CA GLY A 79 16.48 -0.57 0.80
C GLY A 79 17.63 -1.43 0.29
#